data_AF-A0A1Q5XMX0-F1
#
_entry.id   AF-A0A1Q5XMX0-F1
#
_cell.length_a   1.000
_cell.length_b   1.000
_cell.length_c   1.000
_cell.angle_alpha   90.00
_cell.angle_beta   90.00
_cell.angle_gamma   90.00
#
_symmetry.space_group_name_H-M   'P 1'
#
loop_
_entity.id
_entity.type
_entity.pdbx_description
1 polymer ?
#
loop_
_entity_poly.entity_id
_entity_poly.type
_entity_poly.pdbx_seq_one_letter_code
_entity_poly.pdbx_strand_id
1 'polypeptide(L)'
;MDISAEAVTKADWPARADEAQRSLKKHFYNEKTGIMNQWFPREYYRPDDNFYYWWHAHVLDVLIDAYERTHDPELALQIREYSRSLRTYNGGTFLHNYYDDMAWTALALLRAFQATGEEEYKTAVLELWTDIQTAWNDHFGGGMAWKKDQLETFRYSGGAGNAGRYLYVNGAGVVNNVVFNRTGSWDSYNTVTIPNVTLNSGSNTISLIYDTGKGSTNYLNLDHLKVSH
;
A
#
# COMPACT_ATOMS: atom_id res chain seq x y z
N MET A 1 -22.64 32.83 -34.86
CA MET A 1 -22.39 31.37 -34.89
C MET A 1 -22.75 30.86 -33.52
N ASP A 2 -23.90 30.23 -33.45
CA ASP A 2 -24.50 29.72 -32.23
C ASP A 2 -23.87 28.36 -31.94
N ILE A 3 -23.13 28.23 -30.85
CA ILE A 3 -22.54 26.95 -30.43
C ILE A 3 -23.52 26.34 -29.44
N SER A 4 -24.57 25.71 -29.97
CA SER A 4 -25.48 24.91 -29.15
C SER A 4 -24.73 23.67 -28.67
N ALA A 5 -24.53 23.54 -27.35
CA ALA A 5 -24.14 22.28 -26.74
C ALA A 5 -25.22 21.24 -27.06
N GLU A 6 -24.90 20.25 -27.91
CA GLU A 6 -25.80 19.14 -28.20
C GLU A 6 -26.15 18.41 -26.89
N ALA A 7 -27.44 18.27 -26.62
CA ALA A 7 -27.94 17.53 -25.47
C ALA A 7 -27.62 16.03 -25.65
N VAL A 8 -26.69 15.52 -24.85
CA VAL A 8 -26.32 14.10 -24.83
C VAL A 8 -27.53 13.26 -24.44
N THR A 9 -27.87 12.26 -25.26
CA THR A 9 -28.98 11.34 -24.98
C THR A 9 -28.48 10.09 -24.27
N LYS A 10 -29.38 9.33 -23.62
CA LYS A 10 -29.02 8.06 -22.97
C LYS A 10 -28.46 7.02 -23.96
N ALA A 11 -28.83 7.12 -25.24
CA ALA A 11 -28.31 6.26 -26.31
C ALA A 11 -26.81 6.48 -26.57
N ASP A 12 -26.24 7.62 -26.16
CA ASP A 12 -24.84 7.97 -26.42
C ASP A 12 -23.86 7.44 -25.37
N TRP A 13 -24.36 6.96 -24.21
CA TRP A 13 -23.49 6.52 -23.12
C TRP A 13 -22.61 5.31 -23.46
N PRO A 14 -23.10 4.25 -24.13
CA PRO A 14 -22.24 3.14 -24.53
C PRO A 14 -21.11 3.58 -25.46
N ALA A 15 -21.39 4.44 -26.44
CA ALA A 15 -20.38 4.95 -27.37
C ALA A 15 -19.32 5.80 -26.66
N ARG A 16 -19.73 6.62 -25.67
CA ARG A 16 -18.81 7.38 -24.82
C ARG A 16 -17.96 6.48 -23.92
N ALA A 17 -18.54 5.41 -23.39
CA ALA A 17 -17.80 4.41 -22.62
C ALA A 17 -16.73 3.73 -23.50
N ASP A 18 -17.06 3.35 -24.72
CA ASP A 18 -16.10 2.77 -25.67
C ASP A 18 -14.98 3.76 -26.03
N GLU A 19 -15.30 5.04 -26.18
CA GLU A 19 -14.28 6.08 -26.44
C GLU A 19 -13.35 6.30 -25.25
N ALA A 20 -13.88 6.26 -24.02
CA ALA A 20 -13.08 6.33 -22.80
C ALA A 20 -12.12 5.14 -22.70
N GLN A 21 -12.58 3.92 -23.00
CA GLN A 21 -11.75 2.71 -23.03
C GLN A 21 -10.61 2.81 -24.05
N ARG A 22 -10.94 3.22 -25.29
CA ARG A 22 -9.94 3.44 -26.35
C ARG A 22 -8.92 4.49 -25.95
N SER A 23 -9.38 5.59 -25.35
CA SER A 23 -8.52 6.67 -24.90
C SER A 23 -7.57 6.23 -23.78
N LEU A 24 -8.06 5.47 -22.81
CA LEU A 24 -7.23 4.92 -21.73
C LEU A 24 -6.13 4.03 -22.30
N LYS A 25 -6.49 3.06 -23.16
CA LYS A 25 -5.52 2.17 -23.81
C LYS A 25 -4.52 2.95 -24.66
N LYS A 26 -4.98 3.86 -25.52
CA LYS A 26 -4.14 4.62 -26.44
C LYS A 26 -3.08 5.46 -25.74
N HIS A 27 -3.44 6.11 -24.63
CA HIS A 27 -2.57 7.09 -24.00
C HIS A 27 -1.73 6.51 -22.85
N PHE A 28 -2.23 5.48 -22.16
CA PHE A 28 -1.58 4.98 -20.96
C PHE A 28 -1.02 3.56 -21.09
N TYR A 29 -1.56 2.69 -21.96
CA TYR A 29 -1.08 1.30 -22.02
C TYR A 29 0.39 1.19 -22.41
N ASN A 30 1.15 0.37 -21.69
CA ASN A 30 2.55 0.13 -21.92
C ASN A 30 2.78 -1.33 -22.35
N GLU A 31 3.04 -1.53 -23.63
CA GLU A 31 3.28 -2.86 -24.22
C GLU A 31 4.47 -3.61 -23.59
N LYS A 32 5.45 -2.90 -23.03
CA LYS A 32 6.64 -3.53 -22.42
C LYS A 32 6.32 -4.14 -21.05
N THR A 33 5.43 -3.52 -20.29
CA THR A 33 5.09 -3.96 -18.93
C THR A 33 3.76 -4.70 -18.87
N GLY A 34 2.91 -4.54 -19.89
CA GLY A 34 1.55 -5.09 -19.94
C GLY A 34 0.55 -4.38 -19.02
N ILE A 35 0.94 -3.25 -18.43
CA ILE A 35 0.10 -2.42 -17.56
C ILE A 35 0.08 -0.96 -18.01
N MET A 36 -0.65 -0.10 -17.31
CA MET A 36 -0.71 1.34 -17.63
C MET A 36 0.56 2.08 -17.14
N ASN A 37 1.04 3.03 -17.94
CA ASN A 37 1.88 4.12 -17.46
C ASN A 37 1.04 5.03 -16.55
N GLN A 38 1.70 5.65 -15.57
CA GLN A 38 1.04 6.57 -14.65
C GLN A 38 0.72 7.93 -15.30
N TRP A 39 1.50 8.31 -16.31
CA TRP A 39 1.45 9.66 -16.89
C TRP A 39 1.31 9.62 -18.40
N PHE A 40 0.56 10.60 -18.92
CA PHE A 40 0.51 10.94 -20.34
C PHE A 40 0.52 12.47 -20.53
N PRO A 41 1.37 13.02 -21.43
CA PRO A 41 2.47 12.34 -22.12
C PRO A 41 3.51 11.76 -21.15
N ARG A 42 4.22 10.71 -21.59
CA ARG A 42 5.15 9.93 -20.74
C ARG A 42 6.30 10.75 -20.15
N GLU A 43 6.63 11.86 -20.78
CA GLU A 43 7.67 12.81 -20.39
C GLU A 43 7.43 13.50 -19.03
N TYR A 44 6.23 13.37 -18.45
CA TYR A 44 5.99 13.75 -17.05
C TYR A 44 6.47 12.72 -16.02
N TYR A 45 6.90 11.54 -16.47
CA TYR A 45 7.46 10.51 -15.60
C TYR A 45 8.71 10.99 -14.87
N ARG A 46 8.73 10.76 -13.55
CA ARG A 46 9.91 11.00 -12.72
C ARG A 46 10.52 9.66 -12.32
N PRO A 47 11.86 9.52 -12.34
CA PRO A 47 12.53 8.26 -11.98
C PRO A 47 12.18 7.71 -10.59
N ASP A 48 11.75 8.59 -9.68
CA ASP A 48 11.36 8.31 -8.30
C ASP A 48 9.84 8.17 -8.08
N ASP A 49 9.03 8.17 -9.14
CA ASP A 49 7.59 7.96 -9.02
C ASP A 49 7.28 6.56 -8.49
N ASN A 50 6.40 6.50 -7.49
CA ASN A 50 5.93 5.25 -6.90
C ASN A 50 5.05 4.48 -7.87
N PHE A 51 5.11 3.16 -7.83
CA PHE A 51 4.12 2.32 -8.49
C PHE A 51 2.78 2.36 -7.73
N TYR A 52 1.74 2.93 -8.35
CA TYR A 52 0.39 3.04 -7.76
C TYR A 52 -0.44 1.77 -8.01
N TYR A 53 -0.16 0.72 -7.25
CA TYR A 53 -0.79 -0.60 -7.41
C TYR A 53 -2.33 -0.56 -7.46
N TRP A 54 -2.99 0.19 -6.57
CA TRP A 54 -4.45 0.27 -6.54
C TRP A 54 -5.10 0.88 -7.80
N TRP A 55 -4.40 1.73 -8.55
CA TRP A 55 -4.91 2.23 -9.84
C TRP A 55 -5.15 1.08 -10.82
N HIS A 56 -4.29 0.07 -10.78
CA HIS A 56 -4.38 -1.09 -11.66
C HIS A 56 -5.54 -2.02 -11.30
N ALA A 57 -5.97 -2.05 -10.03
CA ALA A 57 -7.21 -2.71 -9.64
C ALA A 57 -8.42 -2.08 -10.35
N HIS A 58 -8.48 -0.75 -10.41
CA HIS A 58 -9.56 -0.06 -11.10
C HIS A 58 -9.46 -0.13 -12.63
N VAL A 59 -8.27 -0.31 -13.20
CA VAL A 59 -8.16 -0.63 -14.62
C VAL A 59 -8.76 -2.00 -14.92
N LEU A 60 -8.55 -3.00 -14.04
CA LEU A 60 -9.24 -4.28 -14.16
C LEU A 60 -10.76 -4.10 -14.07
N ASP A 61 -11.27 -3.34 -13.09
CA ASP A 61 -12.71 -3.02 -12.99
C ASP A 61 -13.26 -2.46 -14.30
N VAL A 62 -12.57 -1.48 -14.88
CA VAL A 62 -12.98 -0.81 -16.12
C VAL A 62 -12.93 -1.76 -17.31
N LEU A 63 -11.96 -2.68 -17.40
CA LEU A 63 -11.95 -3.72 -18.44
C LEU A 63 -13.12 -4.71 -18.26
N ILE A 64 -13.46 -5.06 -17.01
CA ILE A 64 -14.60 -5.91 -16.69
C ILE A 64 -15.91 -5.21 -17.04
N ASP A 65 -16.08 -3.92 -16.74
CA ASP A 65 -17.25 -3.13 -17.12
C ASP A 65 -17.49 -3.16 -18.64
N ALA A 66 -16.40 -3.08 -19.43
CA ALA A 66 -16.50 -3.21 -20.88
C ALA A 66 -16.93 -4.62 -21.29
N TYR A 67 -16.35 -5.66 -20.68
CA TYR A 67 -16.69 -7.06 -20.98
C TYR A 67 -18.14 -7.39 -20.61
N GLU A 68 -18.63 -6.95 -19.45
CA GLU A 68 -20.02 -7.17 -19.03
C GLU A 68 -21.02 -6.46 -19.96
N ARG A 69 -20.63 -5.33 -20.55
CA ARG A 69 -21.48 -4.57 -21.48
C ARG A 69 -21.51 -5.16 -22.88
N THR A 70 -20.39 -5.68 -23.39
CA THR A 70 -20.26 -6.09 -24.81
C THR A 70 -20.20 -7.60 -25.00
N HIS A 71 -19.81 -8.35 -23.97
CA HIS A 71 -19.46 -9.77 -24.01
C HIS A 71 -18.40 -10.13 -25.06
N ASP A 72 -17.53 -9.17 -25.41
CA ASP A 72 -16.45 -9.38 -26.38
C ASP A 72 -15.39 -10.34 -25.80
N PRO A 73 -15.13 -11.52 -26.40
CA PRO A 73 -14.12 -12.45 -25.91
C PRO A 73 -12.70 -11.87 -25.89
N GLU A 74 -12.39 -10.87 -26.72
CA GLU A 74 -11.10 -10.19 -26.71
C GLU A 74 -10.88 -9.41 -25.40
N LEU A 75 -11.94 -8.90 -24.77
CA LEU A 75 -11.84 -8.24 -23.46
C LEU A 75 -11.53 -9.24 -22.35
N ALA A 76 -12.06 -10.47 -22.41
CA ALA A 76 -11.70 -11.52 -21.46
C ALA A 76 -10.20 -11.87 -21.55
N LEU A 77 -9.64 -11.91 -22.75
CA LEU A 77 -8.19 -12.07 -22.96
C LEU A 77 -7.42 -10.88 -22.38
N GLN A 78 -7.87 -9.64 -22.61
CA GLN A 78 -7.22 -8.45 -22.07
C GLN A 78 -7.24 -8.41 -20.53
N ILE A 79 -8.35 -8.77 -19.88
CA ILE A 79 -8.45 -8.87 -18.41
C ILE A 79 -7.40 -9.85 -17.89
N ARG A 80 -7.27 -11.01 -18.54
CA ARG A 80 -6.32 -12.05 -18.14
C ARG A 80 -4.87 -11.61 -18.26
N GLU A 81 -4.49 -11.13 -19.44
CA GLU A 81 -3.11 -10.70 -19.66
C GLU A 81 -2.75 -9.53 -18.76
N TYR A 82 -3.66 -8.56 -18.58
CA TYR A 82 -3.45 -7.44 -17.67
C TYR A 82 -3.27 -7.89 -16.22
N SER A 83 -4.12 -8.81 -15.73
CA SER A 83 -4.03 -9.35 -14.37
C SER A 83 -2.68 -10.06 -14.13
N ARG A 84 -2.22 -10.85 -15.10
CA ARG A 84 -0.92 -11.54 -15.05
C ARG A 84 0.26 -10.55 -15.09
N SER A 85 0.16 -9.52 -15.93
CA SER A 85 1.16 -8.44 -15.99
C SER A 85 1.21 -7.65 -14.70
N LEU A 86 0.06 -7.32 -14.08
CA LEU A 86 -0.01 -6.67 -12.78
C LEU A 86 0.67 -7.51 -11.69
N ARG A 87 0.34 -8.81 -11.61
CA ARG A 87 0.99 -9.74 -10.67
C ARG A 87 2.49 -9.78 -10.86
N THR A 88 2.95 -9.86 -12.11
CA THR A 88 4.38 -9.90 -12.44
C THR A 88 5.07 -8.60 -12.04
N TYR A 89 4.47 -7.46 -12.34
CA TYR A 89 5.01 -6.14 -12.03
C TYR A 89 5.08 -5.89 -10.51
N ASN A 90 4.12 -6.43 -9.75
CA ASN A 90 4.12 -6.43 -8.29
C ASN A 90 5.00 -7.54 -7.66
N GLY A 91 6.05 -8.00 -8.37
CA GLY A 91 7.00 -8.96 -7.84
C GLY A 91 6.54 -10.42 -7.85
N GLY A 92 5.56 -10.78 -8.68
CA GLY A 92 5.05 -12.14 -8.83
C GLY A 92 3.94 -12.51 -7.83
N THR A 93 3.37 -11.54 -7.12
CA THR A 93 2.28 -11.73 -6.15
C THR A 93 1.28 -10.59 -6.25
N PHE A 94 0.06 -10.80 -5.74
CA PHE A 94 -0.89 -9.71 -5.49
C PHE A 94 -0.81 -9.17 -4.06
N LEU A 95 -0.06 -9.83 -3.17
CA LEU A 95 0.17 -9.33 -1.82
C LEU A 95 0.89 -7.99 -1.88
N HIS A 96 0.46 -7.06 -1.02
CA HIS A 96 1.00 -5.72 -0.94
C HIS A 96 1.10 -5.28 0.52
N ASN A 97 1.86 -4.22 0.79
CA ASN A 97 2.03 -3.71 2.15
C ASN A 97 0.77 -3.00 2.66
N TYR A 98 -0.05 -2.47 1.75
CA TYR A 98 -1.24 -1.70 2.03
C TYR A 98 -2.49 -2.60 1.92
N TYR A 99 -3.30 -2.66 2.98
CA TYR A 99 -4.45 -3.55 3.05
C TYR A 99 -5.62 -3.07 2.17
N ASP A 100 -5.79 -1.75 2.04
CA ASP A 100 -6.74 -1.12 1.11
C ASP A 100 -6.41 -1.44 -0.35
N ASP A 101 -5.13 -1.29 -0.73
CA ASP A 101 -4.62 -1.70 -2.04
C ASP A 101 -4.95 -3.18 -2.38
N MET A 102 -4.73 -4.08 -1.41
CA MET A 102 -5.10 -5.49 -1.57
C MET A 102 -6.61 -5.70 -1.64
N ALA A 103 -7.40 -4.95 -0.88
CA ALA A 103 -8.86 -5.05 -0.88
C ALA A 103 -9.45 -4.62 -2.24
N TRP A 104 -8.96 -3.52 -2.83
CA TRP A 104 -9.37 -3.11 -4.17
C TRP A 104 -9.05 -4.16 -5.22
N THR A 105 -7.84 -4.73 -5.19
CA THR A 105 -7.47 -5.80 -6.13
C THR A 105 -8.29 -7.07 -5.92
N ALA A 106 -8.56 -7.46 -4.66
CA ALA A 106 -9.39 -8.62 -4.36
C ALA A 106 -10.82 -8.45 -4.90
N LEU A 107 -11.40 -7.25 -4.80
CA LEU A 107 -12.72 -6.96 -5.36
C LEU A 107 -12.72 -7.04 -6.90
N ALA A 108 -11.72 -6.44 -7.57
CA ALA A 108 -11.61 -6.49 -9.03
C ALA A 108 -11.41 -7.94 -9.54
N LEU A 109 -10.57 -8.74 -8.86
CA LEU A 109 -10.37 -10.15 -9.21
C LEU A 109 -11.61 -11.00 -8.93
N LEU A 110 -12.37 -10.71 -7.87
CA LEU A 110 -13.64 -11.38 -7.61
C LEU A 110 -14.66 -11.09 -8.72
N ARG A 111 -14.73 -9.84 -9.19
CA ARG A 111 -15.55 -9.47 -10.35
C ARG A 111 -15.07 -10.18 -11.61
N ALA A 112 -13.75 -10.27 -11.84
CA ALA A 112 -13.20 -11.01 -12.99
C ALA A 112 -13.61 -12.49 -12.94
N PHE A 113 -13.52 -13.13 -11.77
CA PHE A 113 -13.99 -14.51 -11.58
C PHE A 113 -15.48 -14.67 -11.90
N GLN A 114 -16.31 -13.75 -11.40
CA GLN A 114 -17.76 -13.79 -11.66
C GLN A 114 -18.08 -13.60 -13.14
N ALA A 115 -17.32 -12.75 -13.85
CA ALA A 115 -17.53 -12.47 -15.25
C ALA A 115 -17.04 -13.59 -16.18
N THR A 116 -15.88 -14.20 -15.90
CA THR A 116 -15.24 -15.14 -16.83
C THR A 116 -15.24 -16.60 -16.36
N GLY A 117 -15.46 -16.86 -15.07
CA GLY A 117 -15.38 -18.20 -14.48
C GLY A 117 -13.96 -18.76 -14.31
N GLU A 118 -12.91 -17.96 -14.54
CA GLU A 118 -11.52 -18.41 -14.49
C GLU A 118 -11.03 -18.58 -13.03
N GLU A 119 -10.75 -19.81 -12.61
CA GLU A 119 -10.39 -20.15 -11.22
C GLU A 119 -9.07 -19.50 -10.73
N GLU A 120 -8.21 -19.02 -11.64
CA GLU A 120 -6.97 -18.31 -11.24
C GLU A 120 -7.29 -17.03 -10.45
N TYR A 121 -8.39 -16.35 -10.78
CA TYR A 121 -8.82 -15.15 -10.06
C TYR A 121 -9.34 -15.48 -8.67
N LYS A 122 -10.18 -16.50 -8.54
CA LYS A 122 -10.69 -16.95 -7.24
C LYS A 122 -9.57 -17.41 -6.32
N THR A 123 -8.56 -18.09 -6.85
CA THR A 123 -7.38 -18.49 -6.08
C THR A 123 -6.65 -17.26 -5.52
N ALA A 124 -6.42 -16.24 -6.35
CA ALA A 124 -5.80 -14.99 -5.92
C ALA A 124 -6.65 -14.21 -4.90
N VAL A 125 -7.98 -14.18 -5.06
CA VAL A 125 -8.90 -13.56 -4.09
C VAL A 125 -8.78 -14.22 -2.72
N LEU A 126 -8.71 -15.55 -2.65
CA LEU A 126 -8.57 -16.27 -1.39
C LEU A 126 -7.21 -16.02 -0.73
N GLU A 127 -6.13 -15.91 -1.51
CA GLU A 127 -4.81 -15.51 -1.00
C GLU A 127 -4.84 -14.10 -0.39
N LEU A 128 -5.38 -13.13 -1.14
CA LEU A 128 -5.53 -11.75 -0.68
C LEU A 128 -6.41 -11.68 0.57
N TRP A 129 -7.56 -12.34 0.57
CA TRP A 129 -8.49 -12.31 1.69
C TRP A 129 -7.86 -12.86 2.97
N THR A 130 -7.13 -13.97 2.87
CA THR A 130 -6.41 -14.56 4.02
C THR A 130 -5.45 -13.56 4.65
N ASP A 131 -4.71 -12.80 3.82
CA ASP A 131 -3.77 -11.80 4.31
C ASP A 131 -4.48 -10.53 4.81
N ILE A 132 -5.51 -10.05 4.12
CA ILE A 132 -6.35 -8.91 4.52
C ILE A 132 -6.99 -9.12 5.90
N GLN A 133 -7.39 -10.34 6.25
CA GLN A 133 -7.93 -10.64 7.57
C GLN A 133 -6.94 -10.33 8.71
N THR A 134 -5.63 -10.34 8.43
CA THR A 134 -4.60 -9.96 9.42
C THR A 134 -4.59 -8.47 9.75
N ALA A 135 -5.27 -7.63 8.95
CA ALA A 135 -5.42 -6.21 9.22
C ALA A 135 -6.26 -5.95 10.47
N TRP A 136 -7.20 -6.86 10.80
CA TRP A 136 -8.09 -6.66 11.93
C TRP A 136 -7.33 -6.79 13.25
N ASN A 137 -7.46 -5.77 14.10
CA ASN A 137 -6.93 -5.77 15.45
C ASN A 137 -7.82 -4.93 16.37
N ASP A 138 -7.59 -5.03 17.68
CA ASP A 138 -8.37 -4.30 18.70
C ASP A 138 -7.84 -2.88 18.96
N HIS A 139 -6.87 -2.38 18.17
CA HIS A 139 -6.40 -1.01 18.30
C HIS A 139 -7.56 -0.06 17.97
N PHE A 140 -7.60 1.09 18.65
CA PHE A 140 -8.67 2.09 18.49
C PHE A 140 -10.11 1.57 18.66
N GLY A 141 -10.31 0.44 19.36
CA GLY A 141 -11.63 -0.16 19.59
C GLY A 141 -12.07 -1.15 18.52
N GLY A 142 -11.13 -1.63 17.70
CA GLY A 142 -11.41 -2.52 16.58
C GLY A 142 -11.26 -1.81 15.24
N GLY A 143 -10.86 -2.55 14.22
CA GLY A 143 -10.79 -2.05 12.85
C GLY A 143 -9.68 -2.71 12.06
N MET A 144 -9.66 -2.42 10.77
CA MET A 144 -8.60 -2.89 9.87
C MET A 144 -7.49 -1.84 9.83
N ALA A 145 -6.26 -2.27 10.09
CA ALA A 145 -5.08 -1.45 9.86
C ALA A 145 -5.00 -1.01 8.39
N TRP A 146 -4.43 0.16 8.15
CA TRP A 146 -4.21 0.66 6.80
C TRP A 146 -3.13 -0.13 6.05
N LYS A 147 -2.02 -0.44 6.73
CA LYS A 147 -0.87 -1.16 6.17
C LYS A 147 -0.20 -2.06 7.21
N LYS A 148 0.62 -3.01 6.74
CA LYS A 148 1.29 -4.02 7.58
C LYS A 148 2.35 -3.45 8.52
N ASP A 149 3.11 -2.46 8.06
CA ASP A 149 4.20 -1.86 8.82
C ASP A 149 3.73 -0.63 9.59
N GLN A 150 3.65 -0.77 10.92
CA GLN A 150 3.44 0.34 11.85
C GLN A 150 4.80 0.69 12.47
N LEU A 151 5.20 1.97 12.50
CA LEU A 151 6.58 2.35 12.83
C LEU A 151 6.66 3.42 13.92
N GLU A 152 7.51 3.15 14.92
CA GLU A 152 7.89 4.06 15.99
C GLU A 152 9.35 4.45 15.81
N THR A 153 9.58 5.73 15.48
CA THR A 153 10.93 6.25 15.21
C THR A 153 11.36 7.21 16.30
N PHE A 154 12.44 6.86 17.00
CA PHE A 154 13.10 7.74 17.96
C PHE A 154 14.25 8.47 17.28
N ARG A 155 14.28 9.79 17.39
CA ARG A 155 15.45 10.60 17.05
C ARG A 155 16.28 10.87 18.29
N TYR A 156 17.59 10.66 18.18
CA TYR A 156 18.50 10.69 19.33
C TYR A 156 19.91 11.16 18.97
N SER A 157 20.70 11.54 19.98
CA SER A 157 22.16 11.61 19.90
C SER A 157 22.82 10.74 20.97
N GLY A 158 23.93 10.10 20.59
CA GLY A 158 24.68 9.14 21.40
C GLY A 158 26.18 9.44 21.33
N GLY A 159 26.59 10.59 21.88
CA GLY A 159 27.97 11.08 21.80
C GLY A 159 28.97 10.18 22.55
N ALA A 160 28.52 9.48 23.59
CA ALA A 160 29.35 8.61 24.44
C ALA A 160 29.61 7.20 23.88
N GLY A 161 28.94 6.79 22.80
CA GLY A 161 29.03 5.43 22.26
C GLY A 161 27.67 4.80 21.98
N ASN A 162 27.65 3.52 21.61
CA ASN A 162 26.40 2.79 21.43
C ASN A 162 25.66 2.68 22.79
N ALA A 163 24.35 2.91 22.80
CA ALA A 163 23.52 2.84 23.98
C ALA A 163 22.41 1.79 23.81
N GLY A 164 22.01 1.16 24.91
CA GLY A 164 20.90 0.20 24.96
C GLY A 164 19.77 0.72 25.84
N ARG A 165 18.51 0.59 25.41
CA ARG A 165 17.32 0.89 26.22
C ARG A 165 16.26 -0.19 26.07
N TYR A 166 15.48 -0.40 27.12
CA TYR A 166 14.28 -1.24 27.02
C TYR A 166 13.10 -0.39 26.60
N LEU A 167 12.33 -0.85 25.62
CA LEU A 167 11.08 -0.19 25.26
C LEU A 167 9.93 -0.80 26.06
N TYR A 168 9.17 0.05 26.74
CA TYR A 168 7.94 -0.30 27.43
C TYR A 168 6.78 0.49 26.84
N VAL A 169 5.62 -0.17 26.69
CA VAL A 169 4.34 0.44 26.35
C VAL A 169 3.35 0.12 27.44
N ASN A 170 2.71 1.14 28.00
CA ASN A 170 1.71 1.02 29.07
C ASN A 170 2.21 0.17 30.26
N GLY A 171 3.51 0.28 30.58
CA GLY A 171 4.16 -0.45 31.67
C GLY A 171 4.58 -1.89 31.34
N ALA A 172 4.30 -2.40 30.14
CA ALA A 172 4.75 -3.71 29.68
C ALA A 172 5.98 -3.61 28.77
N GLY A 173 6.99 -4.45 28.98
CA GLY A 173 8.20 -4.49 28.16
C GLY A 173 7.91 -5.09 26.78
N VAL A 174 8.18 -4.34 25.71
CA VAL A 174 7.95 -4.75 24.31
C VAL A 174 9.24 -5.03 23.54
N VAL A 175 10.34 -4.35 23.88
CA VAL A 175 11.67 -4.63 23.30
C VAL A 175 12.72 -4.67 24.39
N ASN A 176 13.44 -5.79 24.47
CA ASN A 176 14.43 -6.04 25.51
C ASN A 176 15.73 -5.24 25.34
N ASN A 177 16.09 -4.81 24.14
CA ASN A 177 17.24 -3.92 23.94
C ASN A 177 17.15 -3.22 22.60
N VAL A 178 16.61 -2.01 22.60
CA VAL A 178 16.69 -1.08 21.47
C VAL A 178 18.13 -0.56 21.42
N VAL A 179 18.81 -0.85 20.32
CA VAL A 179 20.20 -0.42 20.10
C VAL A 179 20.21 0.96 19.45
N PHE A 180 20.86 1.90 20.13
CA PHE A 180 21.13 3.25 19.65
C PHE A 180 22.61 3.35 19.28
N ASN A 181 22.92 3.39 18.00
CA ASN A 181 24.30 3.46 17.51
C ASN A 181 24.93 4.84 17.79
N ARG A 182 26.24 4.84 18.08
CA ARG A 182 27.02 6.08 18.32
C ARG A 182 26.83 7.08 17.17
N THR A 183 26.58 8.34 17.52
CA THR A 183 26.43 9.45 16.55
C THR A 183 27.71 10.28 16.37
N GLY A 184 28.74 10.04 17.17
CA GLY A 184 30.05 10.69 17.08
C GLY A 184 30.20 11.92 17.97
N SER A 185 29.15 12.73 18.12
CA SER A 185 29.05 13.84 19.09
C SER A 185 27.60 14.01 19.58
N TRP A 186 27.39 14.88 20.58
CA TRP A 186 26.05 15.20 21.10
C TRP A 186 25.21 16.08 20.17
N ASP A 187 25.87 16.79 19.25
CA ASP A 187 25.21 17.64 18.24
C ASP A 187 24.85 16.86 16.95
N SER A 188 25.40 15.66 16.79
CA SER A 188 25.07 14.74 15.71
C SER A 188 23.90 13.85 16.10
N TYR A 189 22.86 13.81 15.29
CA TYR A 189 21.65 13.02 15.55
C TYR A 189 21.46 11.91 14.52
N ASN A 190 20.81 10.84 14.96
CA ASN A 190 20.39 9.72 14.14
C ASN A 190 18.98 9.25 14.55
N THR A 191 18.41 8.32 13.81
CA THR A 191 17.12 7.70 14.10
C THR A 191 17.26 6.20 14.34
N VAL A 192 16.43 5.66 15.23
CA VAL A 192 16.17 4.22 15.32
C VAL A 192 14.67 4.01 15.12
N THR A 193 14.31 3.07 14.26
CA THR A 193 12.92 2.72 13.96
C THR A 193 12.64 1.33 14.46
N ILE A 194 11.56 1.19 15.22
CA ILE A 194 11.09 -0.07 15.76
C ILE A 194 9.79 -0.39 15.02
N PRO A 195 9.71 -1.53 14.32
CA PRO A 195 8.49 -1.92 13.65
C PRO A 195 7.50 -2.57 14.61
N ASN A 196 6.23 -2.39 14.32
CA ASN A 196 5.07 -3.08 14.86
C ASN A 196 4.92 -2.95 16.38
N VAL A 197 5.12 -1.75 16.95
CA VAL A 197 4.77 -1.53 18.37
C VAL A 197 3.25 -1.35 18.49
N THR A 198 2.63 -2.26 19.24
CA THR A 198 1.20 -2.23 19.54
C THR A 198 0.87 -1.10 20.51
N LEU A 199 -0.05 -0.20 20.12
CA LEU A 199 -0.62 0.85 20.97
C LEU A 199 -2.11 0.62 21.20
N ASN A 200 -2.60 0.96 22.39
CA ASN A 200 -4.03 0.92 22.72
C ASN A 200 -4.79 2.09 22.09
N SER A 201 -6.11 1.98 22.01
CA SER A 201 -6.97 3.14 21.73
C SER A 201 -6.74 4.26 22.75
N GLY A 202 -6.62 5.50 22.26
CA GLY A 202 -6.52 6.69 23.12
C GLY A 202 -5.12 6.90 23.69
N SER A 203 -5.03 7.17 24.99
CA SER A 203 -3.77 7.56 25.65
C SER A 203 -2.87 6.35 25.88
N ASN A 204 -1.61 6.47 25.43
CA ASN A 204 -0.57 5.47 25.67
C ASN A 204 0.62 6.13 26.37
N THR A 205 1.31 5.36 27.20
CA THR A 205 2.61 5.73 27.76
C THR A 205 3.70 4.90 27.08
N ILE A 206 4.66 5.56 26.44
CA ILE A 206 5.82 4.92 25.81
C ILE A 206 7.06 5.35 26.58
N SER A 207 7.80 4.38 27.10
CA SER A 207 8.97 4.62 27.95
C SER A 207 10.20 3.90 27.42
N LEU A 208 11.31 4.63 27.29
CA LEU A 208 12.64 4.04 27.11
C LEU A 208 13.33 3.95 28.47
N ILE A 209 13.54 2.73 28.96
CA ILE A 209 14.09 2.47 30.29
C ILE A 209 15.59 2.22 30.21
N TYR A 210 16.33 2.90 31.08
CA TYR A 210 17.73 2.64 31.36
C TYR A 210 17.84 1.74 32.59
N ASP A 211 18.40 0.54 32.40
CA ASP A 211 18.62 -0.44 33.46
C ASP A 211 19.98 -1.13 33.26
N THR A 212 20.95 -0.77 34.10
CA THR A 212 22.31 -1.32 34.05
C THR A 212 22.37 -2.78 34.48
N GLY A 213 21.49 -3.21 35.38
CA GLY A 213 21.37 -4.61 35.81
C GLY A 213 20.93 -5.53 34.67
N LYS A 214 20.31 -4.96 33.62
CA LYS A 214 19.93 -5.67 32.40
C LYS A 214 20.79 -5.32 31.19
N GLY A 215 21.88 -4.57 31.36
CA GLY A 215 22.86 -4.31 30.30
C GLY A 215 22.64 -3.02 29.50
N SER A 216 21.82 -2.08 29.98
CA SER A 216 21.77 -0.74 29.39
C SER A 216 23.11 -0.02 29.60
N THR A 217 23.68 0.48 28.52
CA THR A 217 24.95 1.22 28.50
C THR A 217 24.76 2.62 27.94
N ASN A 218 25.70 3.51 28.28
CA ASN A 218 25.86 4.88 27.78
C ASN A 218 24.64 5.82 27.92
N TYR A 219 24.91 7.12 27.86
CA TYR A 219 23.86 8.15 27.86
C TYR A 219 23.30 8.36 26.46
N LEU A 220 22.06 8.83 26.40
CA LEU A 220 21.31 9.11 25.19
C LEU A 220 20.59 10.44 25.38
N ASN A 221 20.68 11.33 24.39
CA ASN A 221 19.77 12.47 24.31
C ASN A 221 18.61 12.10 23.38
N LEU A 222 17.39 12.07 23.89
CA LEU A 222 16.19 11.84 23.09
C LEU A 222 15.62 13.19 22.67
N ASP A 223 15.44 13.36 21.37
CA ASP A 223 14.89 14.58 20.80
C ASP A 223 13.38 14.46 20.63
N HIS A 224 12.93 13.50 19.82
CA HIS A 224 11.51 13.26 19.61
C HIS A 224 11.21 11.79 19.26
N LEU A 225 9.94 11.43 19.43
CA LEU A 225 9.34 10.20 18.95
C LEU A 225 8.33 10.55 17.86
N LYS A 226 8.49 9.95 16.68
CA LYS A 226 7.49 9.93 15.63
C LYS A 226 6.73 8.60 15.68
N VAL A 227 5.42 8.69 15.76
CA VAL A 227 4.51 7.54 15.72
C VAL A 227 3.81 7.56 14.36
N SER A 228 3.86 6.45 13.63
CA SER A 228 3.21 6.30 12.32
C SER A 228 2.33 5.04 12.33
N HIS A 229 1.02 5.23 12.55
CA HIS A 229 -0.02 4.21 12.44
C HIS A 229 -1.03 4.60 11.36
#